data_AF-A0A7S0J1T5-F1
#
_entry.id   AF-A0A7S0J1T5-F1
#
_cell.length_a   1.000
_cell.length_b   1.000
_cell.length_c   1.000
_cell.angle_alpha   90.00
_cell.angle_beta   90.00
_cell.angle_gamma   90.00
#
_symmetry.space_group_name_H-M   'P 1'
#
loop_
_entity.id
_entity.type
_entity.pdbx_description
1 polymer ?
#
loop_
_entity_poly.entity_id
_entity_poly.type
_entity_poly.pdbx_seq_one_letter_code
_entity_poly.pdbx_strand_id
1 'polypeptide(L)'
;HNFAMELSSQRVWDYAGDNYVHRLIQNKVDGKLVELPHPSNANAPSDAANADASPIDSAALEMKQRSLEDQHEAVVHEYSLLLTGQLEVQRQHYEEQLYEVEKAHDRQLVELKASVVKETEELRVRRGEAEREAKSASRRANTADSRAGRIHKELQFNSDLNTQLMQNQAELREELASAAKREADLQARLVDMEEQLRDLTVHFEAQIKILQDGDAAEVSGGSVLPVEASTPLRKGKRKGKVGSR
;
A
#
# COMPACT_ATOMS: atom_id res chain seq x y z
N HIS A 1 -12.88 34.75 -35.87
CA HIS A 1 -12.99 35.81 -36.89
C HIS A 1 -13.64 35.18 -38.12
N ASN A 2 -14.94 35.37 -38.31
CA ASN A 2 -15.69 34.66 -39.37
C ASN A 2 -15.82 35.46 -40.67
N PHE A 3 -15.32 36.70 -40.67
CA PHE A 3 -15.38 37.59 -41.81
C PHE A 3 -13.99 38.09 -42.17
N ALA A 4 -13.69 38.17 -43.47
CA ALA A 4 -12.49 38.78 -44.02
C ALA A 4 -12.84 39.67 -45.22
N MET A 5 -12.07 40.74 -45.43
CA MET A 5 -12.28 41.68 -46.54
C MET A 5 -11.16 41.53 -47.57
N GLU A 6 -11.56 41.35 -48.83
CA GLU A 6 -10.64 41.36 -49.98
C GLU A 6 -10.33 42.81 -50.35
N LEU A 7 -9.08 43.25 -50.19
CA LEU A 7 -8.70 44.67 -50.39
C LEU A 7 -8.79 45.12 -51.85
N SER A 8 -8.62 44.21 -52.81
CA SER A 8 -8.68 44.51 -54.25
C SER A 8 -10.10 44.79 -54.75
N SER A 9 -11.08 44.00 -54.28
CA SER A 9 -12.47 44.06 -54.74
C SER A 9 -13.41 44.74 -53.72
N GLN A 10 -12.90 44.99 -52.51
CA GLN A 10 -13.65 45.42 -51.34
C GLN A 10 -14.83 44.50 -50.94
N ARG A 11 -14.85 43.26 -51.41
CA ARG A 11 -15.85 42.25 -51.02
C ARG A 11 -15.55 41.66 -49.65
N VAL A 12 -16.60 41.27 -48.94
CA VAL A 12 -16.49 40.60 -47.63
C VAL A 12 -16.87 39.13 -47.79
N TRP A 13 -16.00 38.25 -47.32
CA TRP A 13 -16.19 36.80 -47.30
C TRP A 13 -16.72 36.34 -45.94
N ASP A 14 -17.76 35.51 -45.93
CA ASP A 14 -18.26 34.81 -44.74
C ASP A 14 -17.79 33.35 -44.73
N TYR A 15 -16.91 33.00 -43.78
CA TYR A 15 -16.41 31.64 -43.65
C TYR A 15 -17.42 30.65 -43.06
N ALA A 16 -18.48 31.12 -42.40
CA ALA A 16 -19.53 30.26 -41.87
C ALA A 16 -20.60 29.97 -42.93
N GLY A 17 -20.86 30.91 -43.82
CA GLY A 17 -21.85 30.81 -44.90
C GLY A 17 -21.31 30.40 -46.27
N ASP A 18 -19.98 30.31 -46.43
CA ASP A 18 -19.25 29.99 -47.68
C ASP A 18 -19.70 30.85 -48.87
N ASN A 19 -19.88 32.16 -48.64
CA ASN A 19 -20.35 33.08 -49.66
C ASN A 19 -19.81 34.52 -49.47
N TYR A 20 -19.94 35.32 -50.53
CA TYR A 20 -19.69 36.76 -50.46
C TYR A 20 -20.94 37.48 -49.96
N VAL A 21 -20.79 38.33 -48.94
CA VAL A 21 -21.88 39.13 -48.37
C VAL A 21 -21.81 40.59 -48.85
N HIS A 22 -22.97 41.23 -49.00
CA HIS A 22 -23.07 42.63 -49.39
C HIS A 22 -22.88 43.53 -48.17
N ARG A 23 -22.07 44.59 -48.32
CA ARG A 23 -21.78 45.53 -47.23
C ARG A 23 -22.64 46.78 -47.37
N LEU A 24 -23.56 46.99 -46.44
CA LEU A 24 -24.23 48.27 -46.24
C LEU A 24 -23.43 49.09 -45.22
N ILE A 25 -23.03 50.31 -45.58
CA ILE A 25 -22.38 51.22 -44.65
C ILE A 25 -23.41 52.24 -44.19
N GLN A 26 -23.59 52.34 -42.87
CA GLN A 26 -24.44 53.35 -42.26
C GLN A 26 -23.61 54.59 -41.93
N ASN A 27 -24.01 55.75 -42.47
CA ASN A 27 -23.39 57.01 -42.07
C ASN A 27 -23.74 57.30 -40.59
N LYS A 28 -22.72 57.55 -39.75
CA LYS A 28 -22.89 57.76 -38.31
C LYS A 28 -23.67 59.04 -37.95
N VAL A 29 -23.81 59.99 -38.87
CA VAL A 29 -24.48 61.28 -38.63
C VAL A 29 -25.96 61.24 -39.03
N ASP A 30 -26.29 60.64 -40.18
CA ASP A 30 -27.65 60.68 -40.75
C ASP A 30 -28.39 59.32 -40.70
N GLY A 31 -27.72 58.23 -40.29
CA GLY A 31 -28.33 56.89 -40.20
C GLY A 31 -28.76 56.28 -41.54
N LYS A 32 -28.62 57.03 -42.65
CA LYS A 32 -28.97 56.61 -44.00
C LYS A 32 -27.99 55.54 -44.50
N LEU A 33 -28.56 54.45 -45.01
CA LEU A 33 -27.83 53.36 -45.63
C LEU A 33 -27.37 53.83 -47.02
N VAL A 34 -26.06 53.77 -47.29
CA VAL A 34 -25.48 54.12 -48.59
C VAL A 34 -24.82 52.88 -49.17
N GLU A 35 -25.29 52.46 -50.34
CA GLU A 35 -24.63 51.43 -51.15
C GLU A 35 -23.49 52.08 -51.93
N LEU A 36 -22.27 51.54 -51.81
CA LEU A 36 -21.14 51.94 -52.63
C LEU A 36 -21.29 51.34 -54.04
N PRO A 37 -21.23 52.14 -55.11
CA PRO A 37 -21.24 51.63 -56.47
C PRO A 37 -20.06 50.68 -56.72
N HIS A 38 -20.28 49.60 -57.46
CA HIS A 38 -19.21 48.68 -57.85
C HIS A 38 -18.14 49.41 -58.69
N PRO A 39 -16.84 49.16 -58.46
CA PRO A 39 -15.75 49.83 -59.18
C PRO A 39 -15.74 49.54 -60.69
N SER A 40 -16.49 48.54 -61.17
CA SER A 40 -16.68 48.26 -62.59
C SER A 40 -17.50 49.31 -63.35
N ASN A 41 -18.19 50.23 -62.67
CA ASN A 41 -18.99 51.30 -63.29
C ASN A 41 -18.30 52.68 -63.29
N ALA A 42 -17.07 52.81 -62.80
CA ALA A 42 -16.34 54.08 -62.72
C ALA A 42 -15.55 54.43 -64.01
N ASN A 43 -15.50 53.54 -65.01
CA ASN A 43 -14.72 53.71 -66.23
C ASN A 43 -15.57 54.07 -67.47
N ALA A 44 -16.51 55.01 -67.34
CA ALA A 44 -17.10 55.68 -68.49
C ALA A 44 -16.26 56.95 -68.79
N PRO A 45 -15.53 57.04 -69.92
CA PRO A 45 -14.79 58.24 -70.26
C PRO A 45 -15.78 59.31 -70.71
N SER A 46 -15.95 60.37 -69.91
CA SER A 46 -16.61 61.59 -70.34
C SER A 46 -15.63 62.42 -71.16
N ASP A 47 -15.88 62.48 -72.47
CA ASP A 47 -15.28 63.42 -73.40
C ASP A 47 -15.51 64.86 -72.94
N ALA A 48 -14.46 65.51 -72.44
CA ALA A 48 -14.38 66.95 -72.29
C ALA A 48 -13.02 67.42 -72.82
N ALA A 49 -12.91 67.39 -74.14
CA ALA A 49 -11.91 68.14 -74.87
C ALA A 49 -12.16 69.65 -74.73
N ASN A 50 -11.05 70.39 -74.77
CA ASN A 50 -10.93 71.83 -75.05
C ASN A 50 -11.05 72.82 -73.88
N ALA A 51 -9.89 73.18 -73.33
CA ALA A 51 -9.61 74.56 -72.95
C ALA A 51 -8.16 74.89 -73.33
N ASP A 52 -8.04 75.74 -74.36
CA ASP A 52 -6.84 76.39 -74.86
C ASP A 52 -6.16 77.19 -73.74
N ALA A 53 -4.99 76.72 -73.27
CA ALA A 53 -4.23 77.37 -72.22
C ALA A 53 -3.03 78.10 -72.82
N SER A 54 -3.01 79.42 -72.67
CA SER A 54 -1.88 80.27 -73.07
C SER A 54 -0.61 79.91 -72.26
N PRO A 55 0.62 79.96 -72.84
CA PRO A 55 1.85 79.44 -72.23
C PRO A 55 2.33 80.12 -70.92
N ILE A 56 1.67 81.20 -70.49
CA ILE A 56 2.08 82.02 -69.34
C ILE A 56 1.32 81.62 -68.06
N ASP A 57 0.11 81.07 -68.18
CA ASP A 57 -0.68 80.59 -67.03
C ASP A 57 -0.34 79.13 -66.66
N SER A 58 0.23 78.34 -67.57
CA SER A 58 0.65 76.96 -67.31
C SER A 58 1.83 76.88 -66.32
N ALA A 59 2.84 77.73 -66.46
CA ALA A 59 4.00 77.75 -65.57
C ALA A 59 3.66 78.15 -64.12
N ALA A 60 2.72 79.08 -63.95
CA ALA A 60 2.21 79.48 -62.63
C ALA A 60 1.36 78.36 -61.99
N LEU A 61 0.57 77.64 -62.79
CA LEU A 61 -0.19 76.48 -62.34
C LEU A 61 0.73 75.31 -61.93
N GLU A 62 1.79 75.05 -62.71
CA GLU A 62 2.81 74.04 -62.42
C GLU A 62 3.59 74.37 -61.14
N MET A 63 3.95 75.64 -60.92
CA MET A 63 4.62 76.06 -59.68
C MET A 63 3.71 75.90 -58.45
N LYS A 64 2.41 76.19 -58.59
CA LYS A 64 1.42 75.96 -57.55
C LYS A 64 1.19 74.48 -57.30
N GLN A 65 1.19 73.65 -58.34
CA GLN A 65 1.12 72.18 -58.22
C GLN A 65 2.34 71.63 -57.47
N ARG A 66 3.56 72.04 -57.83
CA ARG A 66 4.77 71.66 -57.09
C ARG A 66 4.74 72.07 -55.63
N SER A 67 4.26 73.28 -55.32
CA SER A 67 4.11 73.71 -53.93
C SER A 67 3.07 72.90 -53.15
N LEU A 68 2.01 72.42 -53.80
CA LEU A 68 1.01 71.55 -53.19
C LEU A 68 1.53 70.12 -53.03
N GLU A 69 2.34 69.66 -53.98
CA GLU A 69 3.06 68.38 -53.91
C GLU A 69 4.05 68.39 -52.74
N ASP A 70 4.87 69.43 -52.59
CA ASP A 70 5.80 69.59 -51.45
C ASP A 70 5.06 69.61 -50.10
N GLN A 71 3.90 70.27 -50.04
CA GLN A 71 3.04 70.28 -48.83
C GLN A 71 2.44 68.89 -48.56
N HIS A 72 2.01 68.20 -49.60
CA HIS A 72 1.49 66.85 -49.50
C HIS A 72 2.58 65.87 -49.03
N GLU A 73 3.78 65.98 -49.58
CA GLU A 73 4.94 65.20 -49.15
C GLU A 73 5.33 65.49 -47.69
N ALA A 74 5.29 66.75 -47.27
CA ALA A 74 5.52 67.13 -45.88
C ALA A 74 4.48 66.51 -44.92
N VAL A 75 3.19 66.59 -45.26
CA VAL A 75 2.11 65.97 -44.46
C VAL A 75 2.24 64.45 -44.41
N VAL A 76 2.58 63.81 -45.54
CA VAL A 76 2.82 62.36 -45.59
C VAL A 76 4.03 61.98 -44.74
N HIS A 77 5.09 62.79 -44.77
CA HIS A 77 6.28 62.57 -43.94
C HIS A 77 5.96 62.69 -42.45
N GLU A 78 5.24 63.74 -42.04
CA GLU A 78 4.79 63.93 -40.66
C GLU A 78 3.88 62.80 -40.19
N TYR A 79 2.93 62.37 -41.03
CA TYR A 79 2.09 61.22 -40.73
C TYR A 79 2.92 59.93 -40.58
N SER A 80 3.91 59.72 -41.45
CA SER A 80 4.82 58.59 -41.35
C SER A 80 5.60 58.60 -40.04
N LEU A 81 6.08 59.77 -39.59
CA LEU A 81 6.78 59.92 -38.31
C LEU A 81 5.86 59.67 -37.11
N LEU A 82 4.62 60.16 -37.18
CA LEU A 82 3.64 59.90 -36.14
C LEU A 82 3.29 58.41 -36.05
N LEU A 83 3.10 57.75 -37.19
CA LEU A 83 2.80 56.33 -37.26
C LEU A 83 3.96 55.48 -36.74
N THR A 84 5.21 55.78 -37.13
CA THR A 84 6.38 55.07 -36.60
C THR A 84 6.54 55.29 -35.10
N GLY A 85 6.33 56.53 -34.62
CA GLY A 85 6.29 56.82 -33.18
C GLY A 85 5.22 56.02 -32.44
N GLN A 86 4.02 55.89 -33.02
CA GLN A 86 2.94 55.10 -32.43
C GLN A 86 3.27 53.60 -32.40
N LEU A 87 3.83 53.05 -33.48
CA LEU A 87 4.27 51.65 -33.53
C LEU A 87 5.39 51.36 -32.52
N GLU A 88 6.29 52.31 -32.31
CA GLU A 88 7.38 52.18 -31.33
C GLU A 88 6.84 52.15 -29.89
N VAL A 89 5.86 52.99 -29.56
CA VAL A 89 5.17 52.95 -28.25
C VAL A 89 4.43 51.63 -28.06
N GLN A 90 3.77 51.12 -29.10
CA GLN A 90 3.10 49.81 -29.04
C GLN A 90 4.12 48.67 -28.85
N ARG A 91 5.25 48.71 -29.56
CA ARG A 91 6.34 47.75 -29.40
C ARG A 91 6.83 47.73 -27.95
N GLN A 92 7.17 48.89 -27.40
CA GLN A 92 7.63 49.02 -26.02
C GLN A 92 6.60 48.50 -25.02
N HIS A 93 5.32 48.82 -25.20
CA HIS A 93 4.26 48.35 -24.32
C HIS A 93 4.15 46.82 -24.27
N TYR A 94 4.20 46.16 -25.43
CA TYR A 94 4.14 44.70 -25.46
C TYR A 94 5.44 44.04 -25.01
N GLU A 95 6.59 44.66 -25.25
CA GLU A 95 7.88 44.19 -24.71
C GLU A 95 7.90 44.24 -23.19
N GLU A 96 7.40 45.32 -22.58
CA GLU A 96 7.26 45.44 -21.12
C GLU A 96 6.28 44.40 -20.56
N GLN A 97 5.13 44.20 -21.21
CA GLN A 97 4.18 43.16 -20.80
C GLN A 97 4.77 41.76 -20.88
N LEU A 98 5.49 41.44 -21.96
CA LEU A 98 6.17 40.15 -22.11
C LEU A 98 7.23 39.97 -21.04
N TYR A 99 8.06 41.00 -20.80
CA TYR A 99 9.09 40.97 -19.78
C TYR A 99 8.53 40.73 -18.38
N GLU A 100 7.44 41.40 -18.00
CA GLU A 100 6.83 41.19 -16.67
C GLU A 100 6.21 39.80 -16.52
N VAL A 101 5.62 39.24 -17.58
CA VAL A 101 5.12 37.85 -17.58
C VAL A 101 6.27 36.86 -17.47
N GLU A 102 7.33 37.01 -18.26
CA GLU A 102 8.53 36.16 -18.20
C GLU A 102 9.18 36.21 -16.81
N LYS A 103 9.35 37.41 -16.25
CA LYS A 103 9.89 37.61 -14.91
C LYS A 103 9.00 37.01 -13.82
N ALA A 104 7.68 37.09 -13.95
CA ALA A 104 6.75 36.44 -13.04
C ALA A 104 6.86 34.92 -13.13
N HIS A 105 6.95 34.37 -14.35
CA HIS A 105 7.17 32.94 -14.56
C HIS A 105 8.50 32.48 -13.96
N ASP A 106 9.60 33.19 -14.20
CA ASP A 106 10.92 32.85 -13.67
C ASP A 106 10.94 32.83 -12.14
N ARG A 107 10.28 33.81 -11.50
CA ARG A 107 10.11 33.83 -10.04
C ARG A 107 9.37 32.58 -9.54
N GLN A 108 8.24 32.24 -10.16
CA GLN A 108 7.47 31.05 -9.81
C GLN A 108 8.27 29.76 -10.05
N LEU A 109 9.05 29.72 -11.12
CA LEU A 109 9.87 28.57 -11.47
C LEU A 109 10.99 28.37 -10.44
N VAL A 110 11.64 29.45 -10.00
CA VAL A 110 12.66 29.41 -8.93
C VAL A 110 12.03 28.99 -7.60
N GLU A 111 10.87 29.55 -7.23
CA GLU A 111 10.16 29.20 -6.00
C GLU A 111 9.72 27.74 -5.99
N LEU A 112 9.13 27.26 -7.09
CA LEU A 112 8.72 25.87 -7.24
C LEU A 112 9.92 24.91 -7.18
N LYS A 113 11.01 25.23 -7.89
CA LYS A 113 12.26 24.45 -7.80
C LYS A 113 12.79 24.41 -6.37
N ALA A 114 12.80 25.53 -5.66
CA ALA A 114 13.24 25.59 -4.27
C ALA A 114 12.34 24.76 -3.34
N SER A 115 11.01 24.79 -3.54
CA SER A 115 10.06 23.96 -2.79
C SER A 115 10.31 22.48 -3.03
N VAL A 116 10.44 22.07 -4.30
CA VAL A 116 10.73 20.68 -4.66
C VAL A 116 12.05 20.21 -4.04
N VAL A 117 13.12 21.02 -4.10
CA VAL A 117 14.40 20.67 -3.46
C VAL A 117 14.21 20.47 -1.95
N LYS A 118 13.52 21.37 -1.26
CA LYS A 118 13.25 21.23 0.19
C LYS A 118 12.49 19.95 0.50
N GLU A 119 11.40 19.68 -0.22
CA GLU A 119 10.61 18.46 -0.04
C GLU A 119 11.43 17.20 -0.31
N THR A 120 12.27 17.20 -1.35
CA THR A 120 13.12 16.05 -1.66
C THR A 120 14.15 15.77 -0.58
N GLU A 121 14.74 16.81 0.02
CA GLU A 121 15.68 16.65 1.14
C GLU A 121 14.96 16.22 2.43
N GLU A 122 13.78 16.77 2.73
CA GLU A 122 12.97 16.31 3.85
C GLU A 122 12.59 14.83 3.72
N LEU A 123 12.14 14.41 2.52
CA LEU A 123 11.83 13.01 2.24
C LEU A 123 13.08 12.12 2.33
N ARG A 124 14.24 12.61 1.88
CA ARG A 124 15.52 11.89 2.00
C ARG A 124 15.90 11.66 3.46
N VAL A 125 15.75 12.68 4.31
CA VAL A 125 16.02 12.57 5.76
C VAL A 125 15.04 11.59 6.41
N ARG A 126 13.73 11.75 6.19
CA ARG A 126 12.70 10.85 6.73
C ARG A 126 12.92 9.40 6.30
N ARG A 127 13.30 9.16 5.03
CA ARG A 127 13.66 7.82 4.55
C ARG A 127 14.87 7.27 5.30
N GLY A 128 15.91 8.07 5.50
CA GLY A 128 17.10 7.67 6.23
C GLY A 128 16.80 7.30 7.70
N GLU A 129 15.89 8.02 8.36
CA GLU A 129 15.43 7.71 9.71
C GLU A 129 14.62 6.42 9.75
N ALA A 130 13.65 6.25 8.85
CA ALA A 130 12.85 5.03 8.73
C ALA A 130 13.72 3.80 8.43
N GLU A 131 14.74 3.92 7.58
CA GLU A 131 15.69 2.83 7.31
C GLU A 131 16.51 2.44 8.57
N ARG A 132 16.94 3.43 9.37
CA ARG A 132 17.66 3.16 10.63
C ARG A 132 16.76 2.48 11.65
N GLU A 133 15.52 2.93 11.78
CA GLU A 133 14.54 2.32 12.67
C GLU A 133 14.21 0.88 12.23
N ALA A 134 13.97 0.67 10.93
CA ALA A 134 13.73 -0.67 10.38
C ALA A 134 14.91 -1.63 10.63
N LYS A 135 16.16 -1.16 10.43
CA LYS A 135 17.37 -1.95 10.75
C LYS A 135 17.48 -2.28 12.24
N SER A 136 17.17 -1.31 13.12
CA SER A 136 17.16 -1.52 14.57
C SER A 136 16.08 -2.52 15.00
N ALA A 137 14.87 -2.37 14.48
CA ALA A 137 13.75 -3.27 14.73
C ALA A 137 14.05 -4.69 14.24
N SER A 138 14.62 -4.83 13.03
CA SER A 138 15.04 -6.13 12.49
C SER A 138 16.09 -6.81 13.38
N ARG A 139 17.09 -6.07 13.87
CA ARG A 139 18.08 -6.63 14.82
C ARG A 139 17.41 -7.11 16.11
N ARG A 140 16.49 -6.32 16.68
CA ARG A 140 15.74 -6.71 17.89
C ARG A 140 14.89 -7.95 17.64
N ALA A 141 14.20 -8.03 16.51
CA ALA A 141 13.41 -9.19 16.13
C ALA A 141 14.28 -10.45 16.04
N ASN A 142 15.44 -10.38 15.37
CA ASN A 142 16.36 -11.52 15.28
C ASN A 142 16.92 -11.95 16.65
N THR A 143 17.20 -11.01 17.55
CA THR A 143 17.62 -11.34 18.93
C THR A 143 16.49 -11.97 19.75
N ALA A 144 15.25 -11.54 19.53
CA ALA A 144 14.10 -12.11 20.21
C ALA A 144 13.80 -13.52 19.68
N ASP A 145 13.90 -13.72 18.37
CA ASP A 145 13.67 -15.01 17.70
C ASP A 145 14.71 -16.06 18.12
N SER A 146 16.01 -15.70 18.15
CA SER A 146 17.05 -16.58 18.67
C SER A 146 16.86 -16.95 20.14
N ARG A 147 16.41 -16.01 20.98
CA ARG A 147 16.05 -16.29 22.37
C ARG A 147 14.83 -17.20 22.48
N ALA A 148 13.79 -16.95 21.70
CA ALA A 148 12.59 -17.80 21.66
C ALA A 148 12.93 -19.23 21.22
N GLY A 149 13.79 -19.38 20.19
CA GLY A 149 14.28 -20.68 19.74
C GLY A 149 15.07 -21.43 20.82
N ARG A 150 15.86 -20.73 21.64
CA ARG A 150 16.55 -21.35 22.79
C ARG A 150 15.57 -21.81 23.87
N ILE A 151 14.63 -20.95 24.27
CA ILE A 151 13.60 -21.28 25.27
C ILE A 151 12.76 -22.48 24.78
N HIS A 152 12.43 -22.52 23.50
CA HIS A 152 11.67 -23.65 22.93
C HIS A 152 12.44 -24.97 23.03
N LYS A 153 13.74 -24.97 22.72
CA LYS A 153 14.60 -26.15 22.89
C LYS A 153 14.73 -26.57 24.35
N GLU A 154 14.88 -25.62 25.28
CA GLU A 154 14.93 -25.89 26.72
C GLU A 154 13.60 -26.47 27.22
N LEU A 155 12.46 -25.96 26.74
CA LEU A 155 11.13 -26.48 27.08
C LEU A 155 10.93 -27.90 26.56
N GLN A 156 11.30 -28.16 25.29
CA GLN A 156 11.25 -29.50 24.69
C GLN A 156 12.10 -30.48 25.48
N PHE A 157 13.35 -30.12 25.78
CA PHE A 157 14.24 -30.94 26.58
C PHE A 157 13.66 -31.27 27.96
N ASN A 158 13.11 -30.28 28.68
CA ASN A 158 12.49 -30.50 29.99
C ASN A 158 11.23 -31.36 29.89
N SER A 159 10.42 -31.17 28.84
CA SER A 159 9.25 -32.01 28.58
C SER A 159 9.67 -33.46 28.38
N ASP A 160 10.64 -33.70 27.49
CA ASP A 160 11.16 -35.04 27.19
C ASP A 160 11.76 -35.68 28.45
N LEU A 161 12.58 -34.95 29.20
CA LEU A 161 13.15 -35.43 30.46
C LEU A 161 12.06 -35.79 31.49
N ASN A 162 11.03 -34.95 31.63
CA ASN A 162 9.91 -35.25 32.53
C ASN A 162 9.16 -36.50 32.09
N THR A 163 8.87 -36.67 30.79
CA THR A 163 8.24 -37.89 30.29
C THR A 163 9.07 -39.14 30.57
N GLN A 164 10.39 -39.06 30.39
CA GLN A 164 11.30 -40.18 30.66
C GLN A 164 11.39 -40.49 32.15
N LEU A 165 11.47 -39.48 33.01
CA LEU A 165 11.46 -39.66 34.46
C LEU A 165 10.15 -40.28 34.94
N MET A 166 9.00 -39.86 34.38
CA MET A 166 7.70 -40.45 34.70
C MET A 166 7.59 -41.91 34.26
N GLN A 167 8.14 -42.26 33.09
CA GLN A 167 8.23 -43.65 32.62
C GLN A 167 9.10 -44.50 33.55
N ASN A 168 10.32 -44.04 33.85
CA ASN A 168 11.23 -44.73 34.75
C ASN A 168 10.61 -44.89 36.17
N GLN A 169 9.96 -43.85 36.68
CA GLN A 169 9.28 -43.93 37.97
C GLN A 169 8.10 -44.92 37.96
N ALA A 170 7.44 -45.14 36.82
CA ALA A 170 6.40 -46.15 36.68
C ALA A 170 6.99 -47.57 36.65
N GLU A 171 8.07 -47.77 35.88
CA GLU A 171 8.82 -49.04 35.79
C GLU A 171 9.35 -49.46 37.17
N LEU A 172 10.03 -48.56 37.89
CA LEU A 172 10.53 -48.83 39.24
C LEU A 172 9.41 -49.18 40.23
N ARG A 173 8.24 -48.53 40.12
CA ARG A 173 7.08 -48.87 40.96
C ARG A 173 6.54 -50.27 40.64
N GLU A 174 6.51 -50.64 39.36
CA GLU A 174 6.07 -51.97 38.94
C GLU A 174 7.06 -53.05 39.40
N GLU A 175 8.36 -52.82 39.25
CA GLU A 175 9.41 -53.70 39.75
C GLU A 175 9.31 -53.88 41.26
N LEU A 176 9.19 -52.79 42.02
CA LEU A 176 9.06 -52.81 43.48
C LEU A 176 7.78 -53.54 43.91
N ALA A 177 6.66 -53.33 43.22
CA ALA A 177 5.42 -54.08 43.48
C ALA A 177 5.57 -55.58 43.17
N SER A 178 6.31 -55.94 42.11
CA SER A 178 6.58 -57.33 41.76
C SER A 178 7.53 -58.01 42.76
N ALA A 179 8.54 -57.28 43.25
CA ALA A 179 9.47 -57.76 44.27
C ALA A 179 8.75 -57.97 45.61
N ALA A 180 7.91 -57.02 46.03
CA ALA A 180 7.11 -57.15 47.24
C ALA A 180 6.16 -58.35 47.20
N LYS A 181 5.56 -58.67 46.04
CA LYS A 181 4.77 -59.89 45.85
C LYS A 181 5.61 -61.15 46.02
N ARG A 182 6.78 -61.21 45.39
CA ARG A 182 7.69 -62.37 45.52
C ARG A 182 8.15 -62.56 46.96
N GLU A 183 8.45 -61.47 47.67
CA GLU A 183 8.83 -61.51 49.08
C GLU A 183 7.68 -62.04 49.95
N ALA A 184 6.45 -61.56 49.73
CA ALA A 184 5.27 -62.08 50.42
C ALA A 184 5.03 -63.56 50.13
N ASP A 185 5.17 -64.01 48.88
CA ASP A 185 5.04 -65.42 48.49
C ASP A 185 6.11 -66.30 49.17
N LEU A 186 7.36 -65.82 49.26
CA LEU A 186 8.45 -66.52 49.95
C LEU A 186 8.22 -66.55 51.47
N GLN A 187 7.76 -65.46 52.07
CA GLN A 187 7.39 -65.42 53.49
C GLN A 187 6.26 -66.40 53.80
N ALA A 188 5.23 -66.46 52.95
CA ALA A 188 4.15 -67.43 53.10
C ALA A 188 4.66 -68.89 53.04
N ARG A 189 5.59 -69.18 52.13
CA ARG A 189 6.24 -70.50 52.06
C ARG A 189 7.12 -70.80 53.28
N LEU A 190 7.83 -69.80 53.82
CA LEU A 190 8.60 -69.98 55.04
C LEU A 190 7.70 -70.31 56.22
N VAL A 191 6.57 -69.61 56.36
CA VAL A 191 5.57 -69.91 57.41
C VAL A 191 4.99 -71.31 57.24
N ASP A 192 4.59 -71.71 56.03
CA ASP A 192 4.09 -73.07 55.76
C ASP A 192 5.15 -74.15 56.08
N MET A 193 6.41 -73.92 55.71
CA MET A 193 7.51 -74.83 56.07
C MET A 193 7.79 -74.85 57.57
N GLU A 194 7.71 -73.70 58.26
CA GLU A 194 7.85 -73.60 59.71
C GLU A 194 6.70 -74.33 60.42
N GLU A 195 5.47 -74.23 59.93
CA GLU A 195 4.30 -74.98 60.43
C GLU A 195 4.48 -76.48 60.21
N GLN A 196 4.93 -76.93 59.03
CA GLN A 196 5.24 -78.34 58.78
C GLN A 196 6.35 -78.87 59.69
N LEU A 197 7.42 -78.08 59.91
CA LEU A 197 8.46 -78.44 60.87
C LEU A 197 7.90 -78.52 62.29
N ARG A 198 7.02 -77.59 62.67
CA ARG A 198 6.34 -77.60 63.97
C ARG A 198 5.48 -78.84 64.15
N ASP A 199 4.70 -79.22 63.15
CA ASP A 199 3.89 -80.44 63.15
C ASP A 199 4.75 -81.69 63.28
N LEU A 200 5.87 -81.75 62.53
CA LEU A 200 6.85 -82.84 62.67
C LEU A 200 7.46 -82.89 64.07
N THR A 201 7.83 -81.74 64.66
CA THR A 201 8.35 -81.71 66.04
C THR A 201 7.32 -82.19 67.05
N VAL A 202 6.05 -81.77 66.94
CA VAL A 202 4.96 -82.25 67.80
C VAL A 202 4.73 -83.74 67.61
N HIS A 203 4.78 -84.25 66.37
CA HIS A 203 4.68 -85.67 66.09
C HIS A 203 5.83 -86.47 66.72
N PHE A 204 7.08 -86.01 66.57
CA PHE A 204 8.23 -86.66 67.20
C PHE A 204 8.19 -86.58 68.73
N GLU A 205 7.77 -85.45 69.30
CA GLU A 205 7.57 -85.33 70.75
C GLU A 205 6.48 -86.28 71.26
N ALA A 206 5.37 -86.41 70.54
CA ALA A 206 4.32 -87.38 70.86
C ALA A 206 4.84 -88.82 70.76
N GLN A 207 5.61 -89.14 69.72
CA GLN A 207 6.24 -90.46 69.56
C GLN A 207 7.24 -90.76 70.68
N ILE A 208 8.08 -89.78 71.06
CA ILE A 208 9.02 -89.90 72.18
C ILE A 208 8.26 -90.09 73.50
N LYS A 209 7.17 -89.35 73.75
CA LYS A 209 6.32 -89.54 74.93
C LYS A 209 5.67 -90.92 74.95
N ILE A 210 5.15 -91.42 73.83
CA ILE A 210 4.59 -92.79 73.73
C ILE A 210 5.68 -93.86 73.98
N LEU A 211 6.93 -93.60 73.59
CA LEU A 211 8.06 -94.50 73.84
C LEU A 211 8.62 -94.41 75.27
N GLN A 212 8.52 -93.24 75.92
CA GLN A 212 8.93 -93.02 77.31
C GLN A 212 7.86 -93.47 78.32
N ASP A 213 6.59 -93.18 78.04
CA ASP A 213 5.40 -93.64 78.76
C ASP A 213 4.93 -94.98 78.17
N GLY A 214 5.68 -96.05 78.43
CA GLY A 214 5.23 -97.40 78.09
C GLY A 214 4.09 -97.84 79.00
N ASP A 215 2.83 -97.59 78.62
CA ASP A 215 1.70 -98.50 78.84
C ASP A 215 0.37 -98.05 78.20
N ALA A 216 -0.51 -99.02 78.03
CA ALA A 216 -1.63 -99.11 77.11
C ALA A 216 -2.81 -98.11 77.23
N ALA A 217 -3.46 -97.94 76.07
CA ALA A 217 -4.91 -97.78 75.87
C ALA A 217 -5.59 -96.49 76.39
N GLU A 218 -5.70 -95.48 75.52
CA GLU A 218 -6.90 -94.64 75.33
C GLU A 218 -6.65 -93.46 74.36
N VAL A 219 -6.41 -93.70 73.06
CA VAL A 219 -6.58 -92.64 72.04
C VAL A 219 -7.12 -93.25 70.74
N SER A 220 -8.35 -93.78 70.82
CA SER A 220 -9.15 -94.26 69.69
C SER A 220 -10.37 -93.34 69.52
N GLY A 221 -10.16 -92.10 69.09
CA GLY A 221 -11.29 -91.19 68.90
C GLY A 221 -10.90 -89.76 68.54
N GLY A 222 -10.45 -89.54 67.31
CA GLY A 222 -10.18 -88.19 66.81
C GLY A 222 -10.21 -88.15 65.29
N SER A 223 -11.39 -88.30 64.70
CA SER A 223 -11.61 -88.08 63.27
C SER A 223 -11.67 -86.58 62.99
N VAL A 224 -10.68 -86.05 62.28
CA VAL A 224 -10.65 -84.66 61.80
C VAL A 224 -11.25 -84.63 60.41
N LEU A 225 -12.44 -84.03 60.27
CA LEU A 225 -13.11 -83.80 58.99
C LEU A 225 -12.58 -82.50 58.33
N PRO A 226 -12.39 -82.47 57.00
CA PRO A 226 -12.01 -81.25 56.28
C PRO A 226 -13.20 -80.30 56.14
N VAL A 227 -12.99 -79.01 56.43
CA VAL A 227 -13.94 -77.94 56.10
C VAL A 227 -13.65 -77.48 54.66
N GLU A 228 -14.59 -77.72 53.74
CA GLU A 228 -14.54 -77.19 52.38
C GLU A 228 -14.69 -75.66 52.35
N ALA A 229 -13.81 -75.00 51.61
CA ALA A 229 -13.84 -73.56 51.37
C ALA A 229 -14.95 -73.19 50.38
N SER A 230 -15.87 -72.33 50.81
CA SER A 230 -16.87 -71.71 49.95
C SER A 230 -16.27 -70.51 49.20
N THR A 231 -16.40 -70.51 47.87
CA THR A 231 -16.00 -69.40 46.99
C THR A 231 -17.19 -68.45 46.76
N PRO A 232 -17.02 -67.11 46.84
CA PRO A 232 -18.04 -66.18 46.39
C PRO A 232 -17.82 -65.73 44.92
N LEU A 233 -18.95 -65.57 44.25
CA LEU A 233 -19.14 -65.23 42.84
C LEU A 233 -18.57 -63.85 42.43
N ARG A 234 -18.00 -63.80 41.22
CA ARG A 234 -17.61 -62.58 40.47
C ARG A 234 -18.85 -61.71 40.18
N LYS A 235 -18.83 -60.43 40.58
CA LYS A 235 -19.75 -59.38 40.11
C LYS A 235 -19.12 -58.58 38.97
N GLY A 236 -19.92 -58.37 37.92
CA GLY A 236 -19.52 -57.83 36.62
C GLY A 236 -19.05 -56.38 36.59
N LYS A 237 -18.16 -56.13 35.63
CA LYS A 237 -17.55 -54.85 35.26
C LYS A 237 -18.50 -54.09 34.31
N ARG A 238 -19.09 -52.97 34.73
CA ARG A 238 -19.74 -52.01 33.81
C ARG A 238 -18.74 -50.92 33.40
N LYS A 239 -18.44 -50.88 32.09
CA LYS A 239 -17.73 -49.80 31.39
C LYS A 239 -18.54 -48.50 31.50
N GLY A 240 -17.93 -47.43 31.99
CA GLY A 240 -18.34 -46.05 31.75
C GLY A 240 -17.45 -45.45 30.67
N LYS A 241 -18.03 -45.20 29.49
CA LYS A 241 -17.44 -44.43 28.40
C LYS A 241 -18.07 -43.05 28.45
N VAL A 242 -17.27 -42.03 28.76
CA VAL A 242 -17.57 -40.60 28.57
C VAL A 242 -16.25 -40.04 28.05
N GLY A 243 -16.08 -39.57 26.82
CA GLY A 243 -17.02 -38.80 26.02
C GLY A 243 -16.74 -37.31 26.13
N SER A 244 -15.55 -36.90 25.69
CA SER A 244 -15.29 -35.74 24.82
C SER A 244 -16.11 -34.47 25.10
N ARG A 245 -15.40 -33.47 25.63
CA ARG A 245 -15.37 -32.09 25.12
C ARG A 245 -14.12 -31.38 25.66
#